data_AF-A0A161QH56-F1
#
_entry.id   AF-A0A161QH56-F1
#
_cell.length_a   1.000
_cell.length_b   1.000
_cell.length_c   1.000
_cell.angle_alpha   90.00
_cell.angle_beta   90.00
_cell.angle_gamma   90.00
#
_symmetry.space_group_name_H-M   'P 1'
#
loop_
_entity.id
_entity.type
_entity.pdbx_description
1 polymer ?
#
loop_
_entity_poly.entity_id
_entity_poly.type
_entity_poly.pdbx_seq_one_letter_code
_entity_poly.pdbx_strand_id
1 'polypeptide(L)'
;MNHPSAQTDEPLQRGPEQIYSRTTGWIFLLLFLASFLPLGLKTYLTLTGEMAIIHLILGLGGLIAAHSVKRTQTIYGVGAGAWLIVIGVTGKGNPFGLPIASLPLDHALHTVLGIWAFYGPLLHFPWKRVLKRSHDAKTNSQE
;
A
#
# COMPACT_ATOMS: atom_id res chain seq x y z
N MET A 1 26.88 -3.36 44.08
CA MET A 1 25.47 -3.03 43.82
C MET A 1 25.36 -2.61 42.37
N ASN A 2 24.80 -3.45 41.51
CA ASN A 2 24.64 -3.15 40.09
C ASN A 2 23.39 -2.30 39.90
N HIS A 3 23.55 -1.07 39.43
CA HIS A 3 22.43 -0.25 38.99
C HIS A 3 21.76 -0.93 37.78
N PRO A 4 20.44 -1.14 37.79
CA PRO A 4 19.73 -1.55 36.59
C PRO A 4 19.85 -0.41 35.58
N SER A 5 20.48 -0.67 34.44
CA SER A 5 20.48 0.22 33.30
C SER A 5 19.04 0.46 32.88
N ALA A 6 18.59 1.72 33.03
CA ALA A 6 17.33 2.18 32.46
C ALA A 6 17.35 1.87 30.96
N GLN A 7 16.54 0.89 30.55
CA GLN A 7 16.15 0.74 29.16
C GLN A 7 15.35 2.00 28.82
N THR A 8 16.01 2.96 28.18
CA THR A 8 15.32 4.03 27.48
C THR A 8 14.51 3.37 26.38
N ASP A 9 13.21 3.28 26.61
CA ASP A 9 12.19 2.95 25.61
C ASP A 9 12.21 4.04 24.53
N GLU A 10 13.22 4.03 23.65
CA GLU A 10 13.13 4.80 22.42
C GLU A 10 11.90 4.27 21.67
N PRO A 11 10.94 5.13 21.29
CA PRO A 11 9.80 4.69 20.50
C PRO A 11 10.36 4.10 19.21
N LEU A 12 10.25 2.77 19.05
CA LEU A 12 10.62 2.02 17.85
C LEU A 12 10.19 2.82 16.63
N GLN A 13 11.14 3.50 15.99
CA GLN A 13 10.88 4.40 14.88
C GLN A 13 10.41 3.54 13.71
N ARG A 14 9.09 3.46 13.53
CA ARG A 14 8.47 2.54 12.55
C ARG A 14 8.89 2.95 11.15
N GLY A 15 9.39 1.98 10.38
CA GLY A 15 9.73 2.20 8.97
C GLY A 15 8.51 2.59 8.14
N PRO A 16 8.69 3.34 7.02
CA PRO A 16 7.58 3.79 6.19
C PRO A 16 6.74 2.65 5.64
N GLU A 17 7.34 1.49 5.33
CA GLU A 17 6.61 0.31 4.84
C GLU A 17 5.73 -0.32 5.93
N GLN A 18 6.17 -0.27 7.19
CA GLN A 18 5.38 -0.75 8.32
C GLN A 18 4.20 0.19 8.60
N ILE A 19 4.43 1.51 8.53
CA ILE A 19 3.38 2.52 8.67
C ILE A 19 2.34 2.35 7.58
N TYR A 20 2.77 2.24 6.31
CA TYR A 20 1.88 1.96 5.19
C TYR A 20 1.06 0.70 5.44
N SER A 21 1.71 -0.45 5.65
CA SER A 21 1.03 -1.76 5.79
C SER A 21 -0.01 -1.76 6.92
N ARG A 22 0.35 -1.17 8.06
CA ARG A 22 -0.56 -1.06 9.21
C ARG A 22 -1.75 -0.15 8.89
N THR A 23 -1.49 1.01 8.28
CA THR A 23 -2.52 2.01 8.02
C THR A 23 -3.49 1.52 6.95
N THR A 24 -2.99 0.98 5.84
CA THR A 24 -3.83 0.39 4.80
C THR A 24 -4.58 -0.83 5.30
N GLY A 25 -3.94 -1.66 6.15
CA GLY A 25 -4.59 -2.78 6.81
C GLY A 25 -5.86 -2.36 7.57
N TRP A 26 -5.76 -1.30 8.38
CA TRP A 26 -6.91 -0.75 9.10
C TRP A 26 -7.95 -0.10 8.17
N ILE A 27 -7.51 0.67 7.18
CA ILE A 27 -8.43 1.31 6.22
C ILE A 27 -9.28 0.25 5.52
N PHE A 28 -8.66 -0.80 4.97
CA PHE A 28 -9.39 -1.83 4.24
C PHE A 28 -10.25 -2.72 5.14
N LEU A 29 -9.87 -2.95 6.39
CA LEU A 29 -10.77 -3.57 7.37
C LEU A 29 -12.01 -2.72 7.65
N LEU A 30 -11.84 -1.41 7.78
CA LEU A 30 -12.97 -0.49 7.98
C LEU A 30 -13.87 -0.44 6.73
N LEU A 31 -13.31 -0.48 5.52
CA LEU A 31 -14.10 -0.56 4.28
C LEU A 31 -14.87 -1.87 4.15
N PHE A 32 -14.25 -2.99 4.55
CA PHE A 32 -14.94 -4.28 4.66
C PHE A 32 -16.13 -4.18 5.63
N LEU A 33 -15.91 -3.67 6.84
CA LEU A 33 -16.98 -3.49 7.83
C LEU A 33 -18.07 -2.52 7.34
N ALA A 34 -17.67 -1.45 6.66
CA ALA A 34 -18.59 -0.47 6.08
C ALA A 34 -19.48 -1.08 5.00
N SER A 35 -19.06 -2.17 4.36
CA SER A 35 -19.86 -2.87 3.35
C SER A 35 -21.15 -3.49 3.91
N PHE A 36 -21.22 -3.68 5.23
CA PHE A 36 -22.39 -4.20 5.94
C PHE A 36 -23.28 -3.10 6.55
N LEU A 37 -22.86 -1.82 6.48
CA LEU A 37 -23.64 -0.70 7.00
C LEU A 37 -24.76 -0.27 6.04
N PRO A 38 -25.87 0.29 6.56
CA PRO A 38 -27.00 0.72 5.74
C PRO A 38 -26.67 1.92 4.83
N LEU A 39 -27.52 2.07 3.80
CA LEU A 39 -27.38 2.73 2.49
C LEU A 39 -26.57 4.04 2.33
N GLY A 40 -26.28 4.82 3.37
CA GLY A 40 -25.69 6.16 3.23
C GLY A 40 -24.27 6.20 2.64
N LEU A 41 -23.48 5.13 2.80
CA LEU A 41 -22.13 5.03 2.24
C LEU A 41 -22.10 4.46 0.80
N LYS A 42 -23.16 3.76 0.38
CA LYS A 42 -23.24 3.13 -0.94
C LYS A 42 -23.36 4.13 -2.09
N THR A 43 -23.70 5.39 -1.79
CA THR A 43 -23.70 6.49 -2.75
C THR A 43 -22.30 7.01 -3.08
N TYR A 44 -21.30 6.73 -2.22
CA TYR A 44 -19.94 7.25 -2.35
C TYR A 44 -18.89 6.18 -2.58
N LEU A 45 -19.14 4.95 -2.11
CA LEU A 45 -18.19 3.82 -2.21
C LEU A 45 -18.86 2.58 -2.80
N THR A 46 -18.12 1.84 -3.62
CA THR A 46 -18.60 0.58 -4.21
C THR A 46 -18.52 -0.52 -3.15
N LEU A 47 -19.57 -0.62 -2.35
CA LEU A 47 -19.70 -1.57 -1.24
C LEU A 47 -20.49 -2.82 -1.68
N THR A 48 -19.92 -3.55 -2.64
CA THR A 48 -20.44 -4.84 -3.11
C THR A 48 -19.83 -5.98 -2.30
N GLY A 49 -20.50 -7.15 -2.26
CA GLY A 49 -19.98 -8.32 -1.53
C GLY A 49 -18.59 -8.75 -2.01
N GLU A 50 -18.33 -8.64 -3.32
CA GLU A 50 -17.04 -9.00 -3.91
C GLU A 50 -15.94 -8.00 -3.52
N MET A 51 -16.22 -6.69 -3.57
CA MET A 51 -15.27 -5.67 -3.11
C MET A 51 -15.00 -5.80 -1.61
N ALA A 52 -16.01 -6.15 -0.81
CA ALA A 52 -15.84 -6.42 0.61
C ALA A 52 -14.80 -7.54 0.85
N ILE A 53 -14.87 -8.64 0.08
CA ILE A 53 -13.88 -9.73 0.18
C ILE A 53 -12.47 -9.23 -0.17
N ILE A 54 -12.33 -8.43 -1.23
CA ILE A 54 -11.04 -7.84 -1.63
C ILE A 54 -10.50 -6.95 -0.51
N HIS A 55 -11.33 -6.07 0.05
CA HIS A 55 -10.96 -5.21 1.18
C HIS A 55 -10.58 -6.04 2.42
N LEU A 56 -11.26 -7.14 2.69
CA LEU A 56 -10.88 -8.05 3.79
C LEU A 56 -9.48 -8.65 3.56
N ILE A 57 -9.20 -9.17 2.36
CA ILE A 57 -7.90 -9.76 2.00
C ILE A 57 -6.79 -8.72 2.13
N LEU A 58 -7.01 -7.52 1.58
CA LEU A 58 -6.04 -6.41 1.67
C LEU A 58 -5.85 -5.95 3.11
N GLY A 59 -6.92 -5.88 3.89
CA GLY A 59 -6.91 -5.48 5.29
C GLY A 59 -6.12 -6.43 6.18
N LEU A 60 -6.45 -7.73 6.13
CA LEU A 60 -5.72 -8.76 6.86
C LEU A 60 -4.28 -8.88 6.39
N GLY A 61 -4.05 -8.85 5.07
CA GLY A 61 -2.70 -8.86 4.50
C GLY A 61 -1.83 -7.71 4.99
N GLY A 62 -2.41 -6.51 5.11
CA GLY A 62 -1.70 -5.32 5.61
C GLY A 62 -1.34 -5.42 7.08
N LEU A 63 -2.27 -5.88 7.93
CA LEU A 63 -1.98 -6.10 9.35
C LEU A 63 -0.93 -7.20 9.56
N ILE A 64 -1.03 -8.32 8.86
CA ILE A 64 -0.03 -9.41 8.93
C ILE A 64 1.34 -8.89 8.47
N ALA A 65 1.38 -8.16 7.36
CA ALA A 65 2.62 -7.57 6.85
C ALA A 65 3.24 -6.58 7.84
N ALA A 66 2.43 -5.75 8.52
CA ALA A 66 2.90 -4.77 9.51
C ALA A 66 3.60 -5.40 10.73
N HIS A 67 3.30 -6.66 11.05
CA HIS A 67 3.95 -7.43 12.09
C HIS A 67 5.08 -8.34 11.58
N SER A 68 5.30 -8.35 10.27
CA SER A 68 6.31 -9.18 9.61
C SER A 68 7.62 -8.43 9.40
N VAL A 69 8.64 -9.14 8.92
CA VAL A 69 9.94 -8.57 8.52
C VAL A 69 9.81 -7.57 7.37
N LYS A 70 10.77 -6.64 7.24
CA LYS A 70 10.79 -5.58 6.21
C LYS A 70 10.52 -6.09 4.80
N ARG A 71 11.10 -7.24 4.43
CA ARG A 71 10.89 -7.85 3.10
C ARG A 71 9.41 -8.12 2.82
N THR A 72 8.67 -8.67 3.79
CA THR A 72 7.24 -8.95 3.65
C THR A 72 6.43 -7.67 3.55
N GLN A 73 6.77 -6.64 4.35
CA GLN A 73 6.15 -5.32 4.27
C GLN A 73 6.32 -4.70 2.87
N THR A 74 7.53 -4.77 2.31
CA THR A 74 7.81 -4.29 0.95
C THR A 74 7.06 -5.07 -0.12
N ILE A 75 7.03 -6.41 -0.04
CA ILE A 75 6.31 -7.25 -1.01
C ILE A 75 4.81 -6.95 -0.98
N TYR A 76 4.21 -6.90 0.21
CA TYR A 76 2.81 -6.51 0.36
C TYR A 76 2.58 -5.09 -0.19
N GLY A 77 3.41 -4.13 0.20
CA GLY A 77 3.30 -2.74 -0.25
C GLY A 77 3.31 -2.61 -1.76
N VAL A 78 4.32 -3.16 -2.43
CA VAL A 78 4.44 -3.10 -3.90
C VAL A 78 3.31 -3.85 -4.59
N GLY A 79 2.98 -5.06 -4.14
CA GLY A 79 1.94 -5.88 -4.75
C GLY A 79 0.54 -5.28 -4.60
N ALA A 80 0.15 -4.94 -3.37
CA ALA A 80 -1.11 -4.26 -3.10
C ALA A 80 -1.14 -2.89 -3.78
N GLY A 81 -0.05 -2.13 -3.72
CA GLY A 81 0.05 -0.80 -4.34
C GLY A 81 -0.19 -0.81 -5.84
N ALA A 82 0.49 -1.71 -6.55
CA ALA A 82 0.30 -1.89 -7.99
C ALA A 82 -1.15 -2.29 -8.34
N TRP A 83 -1.71 -3.24 -7.59
CA TRP A 83 -3.10 -3.64 -7.76
C TRP A 83 -4.09 -2.48 -7.54
N LEU A 84 -3.90 -1.71 -6.48
CA LEU A 84 -4.73 -0.56 -6.15
C LEU A 84 -4.67 0.54 -7.22
N ILE A 85 -3.51 0.78 -7.83
CA ILE A 85 -3.39 1.69 -8.97
C ILE A 85 -4.20 1.17 -10.16
N VAL A 86 -4.07 -0.12 -10.50
CA VAL A 86 -4.82 -0.73 -11.60
C VAL A 86 -6.32 -0.56 -11.36
N ILE A 87 -6.82 -0.91 -10.18
CA ILE A 87 -8.23 -0.76 -9.80
C ILE A 87 -8.67 0.71 -9.87
N GLY A 88 -7.90 1.62 -9.28
CA GLY A 88 -8.22 3.05 -9.24
C GLY A 88 -8.23 3.72 -10.63
N VAL A 89 -7.40 3.27 -11.57
CA VAL A 89 -7.37 3.80 -12.94
C VAL A 89 -8.40 3.13 -13.85
N THR A 90 -8.63 1.82 -13.70
CA THR A 90 -9.41 1.02 -14.67
C THR A 90 -10.89 0.85 -14.34
N GLY A 91 -11.32 1.14 -13.10
CA GLY A 91 -12.66 0.77 -12.61
C GLY A 91 -13.90 1.32 -13.34
N LYS A 92 -13.74 2.22 -14.34
CA LYS A 92 -14.82 2.65 -15.23
C LYS A 92 -14.84 1.95 -16.59
N GLY A 93 -13.71 1.41 -17.02
CA GLY A 93 -13.50 0.85 -18.36
C GLY A 93 -13.30 -0.65 -18.37
N ASN A 94 -13.82 -1.36 -17.36
CA ASN A 94 -13.52 -2.76 -17.12
C ASN A 94 -13.96 -3.66 -18.30
N PRO A 95 -13.03 -4.16 -19.13
CA PRO A 95 -13.35 -5.08 -20.22
C PRO A 95 -13.55 -6.52 -19.73
N PHE A 96 -13.24 -6.81 -18.46
CA PHE A 96 -13.11 -8.17 -17.92
C PHE A 96 -14.23 -8.56 -16.95
N GLY A 97 -15.23 -7.69 -16.73
CA GLY A 97 -16.38 -7.99 -15.87
C GLY A 97 -16.06 -8.18 -14.39
N LEU A 98 -14.83 -7.90 -13.96
CA LEU A 98 -14.43 -7.90 -12.56
C LEU A 98 -15.28 -6.93 -11.71
N PRO A 99 -15.51 -7.24 -10.43
CA PRO A 99 -16.16 -6.31 -9.51
C PRO A 99 -15.15 -5.24 -9.12
N ILE A 100 -15.19 -4.09 -9.79
CA ILE A 100 -14.23 -2.99 -9.59
C ILE A 100 -14.94 -1.75 -9.04
N ALA A 101 -14.21 -0.98 -8.24
CA ALA A 101 -14.53 0.39 -7.84
C ALA A 101 -15.12 1.18 -9.01
N SER A 102 -16.38 1.61 -8.87
CA SER A 102 -17.15 2.26 -9.94
C SER A 102 -17.47 3.72 -9.63
N LEU A 103 -17.31 4.12 -8.36
CA LEU A 103 -17.59 5.47 -7.88
C LEU A 103 -16.31 6.32 -7.79
N PRO A 104 -16.37 7.64 -8.11
CA PRO A 104 -15.18 8.49 -8.20
C PRO A 104 -14.32 8.53 -6.94
N LEU A 105 -14.95 8.53 -5.76
CA LEU A 105 -14.23 8.53 -4.49
C LEU A 105 -13.46 7.22 -4.29
N ASP A 106 -14.06 6.11 -4.72
CA ASP A 106 -13.46 4.78 -4.60
C ASP A 106 -12.21 4.69 -5.48
N HIS A 107 -12.30 5.19 -6.72
CA HIS A 107 -11.14 5.33 -7.60
C HIS A 107 -10.02 6.16 -6.98
N ALA A 108 -10.34 7.37 -6.51
CA ALA A 108 -9.36 8.28 -5.93
C ALA A 108 -8.67 7.65 -4.71
N LEU A 109 -9.44 7.00 -3.84
CA LEU A 109 -8.91 6.31 -2.66
C LEU A 109 -7.93 5.19 -3.06
N HIS A 110 -8.34 4.32 -3.98
CA HIS A 110 -7.49 3.22 -4.45
C HIS A 110 -6.22 3.74 -5.14
N THR A 111 -6.32 4.76 -6.01
CA THR A 111 -5.14 5.35 -6.66
C THR A 111 -4.20 6.00 -5.66
N VAL A 112 -4.70 6.80 -4.71
CA VAL A 112 -3.86 7.49 -3.71
C VAL A 112 -3.16 6.49 -2.80
N LEU A 113 -3.88 5.50 -2.28
CA LEU A 113 -3.28 4.44 -1.46
C LEU A 113 -2.27 3.62 -2.28
N GLY A 114 -2.59 3.35 -3.55
CA GLY A 114 -1.70 2.66 -4.48
C GLY A 114 -0.38 3.38 -4.70
N ILE A 115 -0.42 4.69 -4.97
CA ILE A 115 0.78 5.53 -5.14
C ILE A 115 1.59 5.59 -3.84
N TRP A 116 0.92 5.74 -2.69
CA TRP A 116 1.59 5.84 -1.40
C TRP A 116 2.43 4.61 -1.07
N ALA A 117 2.03 3.42 -1.53
CA ALA A 117 2.73 2.16 -1.31
C ALA A 117 4.19 2.16 -1.78
N PHE A 118 4.50 2.96 -2.80
CA PHE A 118 5.84 3.04 -3.37
C PHE A 118 6.75 4.01 -2.63
N TYR A 119 6.24 4.84 -1.73
CA TYR A 119 7.04 5.85 -1.02
C TYR A 119 8.23 5.23 -0.27
N GLY A 120 8.00 4.23 0.58
CA GLY A 120 9.07 3.53 1.32
C GLY A 120 10.09 2.85 0.39
N PRO A 121 9.65 1.98 -0.54
CA PRO A 121 10.54 1.35 -1.52
C PRO A 121 11.37 2.36 -2.33
N LEU A 122 10.78 3.48 -2.77
CA LEU A 122 11.47 4.51 -3.54
C LEU A 122 12.54 5.23 -2.71
N LEU A 123 12.30 5.48 -1.42
CA LEU A 123 13.30 6.07 -0.52
C LEU A 123 14.52 5.16 -0.33
N HIS A 124 14.31 3.85 -0.34
CA HIS A 124 15.37 2.86 -0.13
C HIS A 124 15.98 2.33 -1.44
N PHE A 125 15.46 2.75 -2.60
CA PHE A 125 15.98 2.33 -3.89
C PHE A 125 17.39 2.91 -4.12
N PRO A 126 18.35 2.13 -4.66
CA PRO A 126 19.74 2.55 -4.79
C PRO A 126 19.96 3.51 -5.98
N TRP A 127 19.25 4.65 -6.00
CA TRP A 127 19.29 5.66 -7.06
C TRP A 127 20.69 6.07 -7.46
N LYS A 128 21.59 6.23 -6.48
CA LYS A 128 22.99 6.61 -6.73
C LYS A 128 23.73 5.60 -7.61
N ARG A 129 23.47 4.30 -7.45
CA ARG A 129 24.11 3.26 -8.27
C ARG A 129 23.55 3.24 -9.69
N VAL A 130 22.26 3.50 -9.85
CA VAL A 130 21.59 3.55 -11.15
C VAL A 130 22.04 4.78 -11.94
N LEU A 131 22.08 5.95 -11.29
CA LEU A 131 22.56 7.20 -11.90
C LEU A 131 24.05 7.14 -12.27
N LYS A 132 24.88 6.49 -11.44
CA LYS A 132 26.29 6.27 -11.76
C LYS A 132 26.45 5.38 -13.00
N ARG A 133 25.71 4.27 -13.07
CA ARG A 133 25.74 3.37 -14.24
C ARG A 133 25.30 4.06 -15.54
N SER A 134 24.29 4.92 -15.49
CA SER A 134 23.84 5.64 -16.69
C SER A 134 24.83 6.72 -17.13
N HIS A 135 25.54 7.35 -16.19
CA HIS A 135 26.63 8.28 -16.49
C HIS A 135 27.81 7.54 -17.15
N ASP A 136 28.28 6.46 -16.53
CA ASP A 136 29.42 5.67 -17.03
C ASP A 136 29.14 5.08 -18.44
N ALA A 137 27.89 4.67 -18.69
CA ALA A 137 27.47 4.17 -20.01
C ALA A 137 27.45 5.25 -21.10
N LYS A 138 27.15 6.51 -20.76
CA LYS A 138 27.19 7.62 -21.73
C LYS A 138 28.63 7.99 -22.10
N THR A 139 29.53 8.03 -21.13
CA THR A 139 30.96 8.33 -21.37
C THR A 139 31.63 7.28 -22.26
N ASN A 140 31.35 5.99 -22.07
CA ASN A 140 31.92 4.92 -22.91
C ASN A 140 31.34 4.84 -24.33
N SER A 141 30.26 5.56 -24.64
CA SER A 141 29.66 5.59 -25.99
C SER A 141 30.20 6.72 -26.87
N GLN A 142 31.08 7.57 -26.33
CA GLN A 142 31.71 8.69 -27.03
C GLN A 142 33.21 8.48 -27.31
N GLU A 143 33.78 7.35 -26.87
CA GLU A 143 35.10 6.83 -27.27
C GLU A 143 34.94 5.79 -28.39
#